data_AF-A0A662VAJ7-F1
#
_entry.id   AF-A0A662VAJ7-F1
#
_cell.length_a   1.000
_cell.length_b   1.000
_cell.length_c   1.000
_cell.angle_alpha   90.00
_cell.angle_beta   90.00
_cell.angle_gamma   90.00
#
_symmetry.space_group_name_H-M   'P 1'
#
loop_
_entity.id
_entity.type
_entity.pdbx_description
1 polymer ?
#
loop_
_entity_poly.entity_id
_entity_poly.type
_entity_poly.pdbx_seq_one_letter_code
_entity_poly.pdbx_strand_id
1 'polypeptide(L)'
;MPSSLVEALSRGFVAVLGEELCCPAEVEALLMAAQGKAIDPEAVKRRCLGYSYPGYRELARLADMGYARRIFYICPNDLLRRELPRIAQPLYGNLEVLASQGPVSVSKHRADEAYLEASIASAVLVLGLERPWSVAFGMAVVAWLYGSPVYLVARRSSLPRRVFTEVVEMDPADFLRRALDIIGGARGS
;
A
#
# COMPACT_ATOMS: atom_id res chain seq x y z
N MET A 1 -17.72 -11.09 5.87
CA MET A 1 -16.32 -10.97 6.36
C MET A 1 -16.31 -11.48 7.78
N PRO A 2 -15.30 -12.23 8.24
CA PRO A 2 -15.21 -12.55 9.66
C PRO A 2 -15.18 -11.24 10.43
N SER A 3 -16.02 -11.14 11.47
CA SER A 3 -16.25 -9.92 12.25
C SER A 3 -14.97 -9.32 12.83
N SER A 4 -13.93 -10.14 13.04
CA SER A 4 -12.64 -9.76 13.59
C SER A 4 -11.85 -8.76 12.75
N LEU A 5 -11.84 -8.88 11.41
CA LEU A 5 -11.06 -7.99 10.55
C LEU A 5 -11.66 -6.59 10.50
N VAL A 6 -12.98 -6.50 10.34
CA VAL A 6 -13.66 -5.19 10.30
C VAL A 6 -13.56 -4.49 11.66
N GLU A 7 -13.65 -5.25 12.76
CA GLU A 7 -13.41 -4.73 14.11
C GLU A 7 -11.97 -4.25 14.30
N ALA A 8 -10.98 -4.93 13.73
CA ALA A 8 -9.60 -4.47 13.75
C ALA A 8 -9.42 -3.17 12.96
N LEU A 9 -10.04 -3.07 11.77
CA LEU A 9 -9.98 -1.86 10.95
C LEU A 9 -10.67 -0.67 11.61
N SER A 10 -11.76 -0.88 12.35
CA SER A 10 -12.47 0.20 13.04
C SER A 10 -11.70 0.78 14.24
N ARG A 11 -10.69 0.07 14.76
CA ARG A 11 -9.73 0.59 15.77
C ARG A 11 -8.60 1.43 15.14
N GLY A 12 -8.51 1.41 13.81
CA GLY A 12 -7.55 2.14 13.01
C GLY A 12 -6.31 1.35 12.64
N PHE A 13 -5.76 1.65 11.46
CA PHE A 13 -4.70 0.87 10.82
C PHE A 13 -3.75 1.74 10.00
N VAL A 14 -2.57 1.18 9.71
CA VAL A 14 -1.65 1.65 8.68
C VAL A 14 -1.89 0.83 7.41
N ALA A 15 -2.09 1.51 6.29
CA ALA A 15 -2.26 0.85 4.99
C ALA A 15 -0.92 0.76 4.26
N VAL A 16 -0.68 -0.37 3.60
CA VAL A 16 0.48 -0.59 2.73
C VAL A 16 -0.01 -1.10 1.38
N LEU A 17 0.26 -0.34 0.32
CA LEU A 17 -0.18 -0.65 -1.04
C LEU A 17 0.95 -1.35 -1.80
N GLY A 18 0.66 -2.55 -2.30
CA GLY A 18 1.55 -3.35 -3.11
C GLY A 18 1.56 -2.97 -4.60
N GLU A 19 2.44 -3.64 -5.34
CA GLU A 19 2.74 -3.42 -6.76
C GLU A 19 1.53 -3.61 -7.66
N GLU A 20 0.62 -4.51 -7.30
CA GLU A 20 -0.54 -4.82 -8.12
C GLU A 20 -1.57 -3.68 -8.16
N LEU A 21 -1.41 -2.68 -7.30
CA LEU A 21 -2.24 -1.48 -7.32
C LEU A 21 -1.60 -0.33 -8.09
N CYS A 22 -0.34 -0.47 -8.51
CA CYS A 22 0.38 0.54 -9.28
C CYS A 22 0.00 0.49 -10.76
N CYS A 23 0.28 1.59 -11.47
CA CYS A 23 0.30 1.55 -12.93
C CYS A 23 1.37 0.55 -13.41
N PRO A 24 1.09 -0.33 -14.39
CA PRO A 24 2.08 -1.30 -14.87
C PRO A 24 3.39 -0.65 -15.34
N ALA A 25 3.32 0.52 -16.00
CA ALA A 25 4.51 1.23 -16.47
C ALA A 25 5.39 1.77 -15.32
N GLU A 26 4.80 2.03 -14.14
CA GLU A 26 5.56 2.42 -12.96
C GLU A 26 6.26 1.23 -12.31
N VAL A 27 5.62 0.07 -12.30
CA VAL A 27 6.26 -1.17 -11.85
C VAL A 27 7.42 -1.52 -12.78
N GLU A 28 7.23 -1.41 -14.10
CA GLU A 28 8.31 -1.57 -15.08
C GLU A 28 9.44 -0.57 -14.82
N ALA A 29 9.14 0.70 -14.56
CA ALA A 29 10.13 1.70 -14.24
C ALA A 29 10.91 1.33 -12.98
N LEU A 30 10.25 0.92 -11.89
CA LEU A 30 10.92 0.47 -10.66
C LEU A 30 11.85 -0.72 -10.92
N LEU A 31 11.43 -1.69 -11.74
CA LEU A 31 12.25 -2.84 -12.10
C LEU A 31 13.45 -2.47 -12.98
N MET A 32 13.26 -1.56 -13.94
CA MET A 32 14.35 -1.01 -14.75
C MET A 32 15.35 -0.26 -13.87
N ALA A 33 14.85 0.55 -12.96
CA ALA A 33 15.63 1.35 -12.03
C ALA A 33 16.47 0.44 -11.11
N ALA A 34 15.89 -0.63 -10.57
CA ALA A 34 16.60 -1.61 -9.76
C ALA A 34 17.73 -2.33 -10.53
N GLN A 35 17.60 -2.44 -11.86
CA GLN A 35 18.63 -2.99 -12.74
C GLN A 35 19.66 -1.95 -13.20
N GLY A 36 19.59 -0.71 -12.72
CA GLY A 36 20.46 0.39 -13.15
C GLY A 36 20.23 0.83 -14.60
N LYS A 37 19.06 0.54 -15.17
CA LYS A 37 18.70 0.96 -16.53
C LYS A 37 18.12 2.37 -16.52
N ALA A 38 18.40 3.13 -17.57
CA ALA A 38 17.83 4.45 -17.77
C ALA A 38 16.31 4.38 -17.96
N ILE A 39 15.61 5.38 -17.43
CA ILE A 39 14.15 5.50 -17.48
C ILE A 39 13.82 6.86 -18.08
N ASP A 40 12.77 6.92 -18.90
CA ASP A 40 12.16 8.17 -19.35
C ASP A 40 10.90 8.46 -18.51
N PRO A 41 10.97 9.39 -17.54
CA PRO A 41 9.83 9.75 -16.70
C PRO A 41 8.60 10.19 -17.51
N GLU A 42 8.78 10.89 -18.62
CA GLU A 42 7.67 11.40 -19.43
C GLU A 42 6.99 10.29 -20.23
N ALA A 43 7.74 9.28 -20.68
CA ALA A 43 7.16 8.07 -21.25
C ALA A 43 6.31 7.30 -20.22
N VAL A 44 6.81 7.15 -18.98
CA VAL A 44 6.07 6.47 -17.90
C VAL A 44 4.78 7.23 -17.57
N LYS A 45 4.87 8.55 -17.34
CA LYS A 45 3.69 9.39 -17.05
C LYS A 45 2.63 9.27 -18.12
N ARG A 46 3.00 9.35 -19.41
CA ARG A 46 2.05 9.21 -20.52
C ARG A 46 1.33 7.87 -20.52
N ARG A 47 2.03 6.77 -20.22
CA ARG A 47 1.45 5.43 -20.14
C ARG A 47 0.54 5.22 -18.93
N CYS A 48 0.71 6.03 -17.89
CA CYS A 48 -0.11 6.00 -16.69
C CYS A 48 -1.23 7.06 -16.68
N LEU A 49 -1.38 7.86 -17.75
CA LEU A 49 -2.46 8.83 -17.85
C LEU A 49 -3.82 8.12 -17.74
N GLY A 50 -4.66 8.60 -16.83
CA GLY A 50 -5.97 8.01 -16.57
C GLY A 50 -5.96 6.71 -15.77
N TYR A 51 -4.78 6.19 -15.39
CA TYR A 51 -4.70 5.06 -14.47
C TYR A 51 -5.08 5.52 -13.06
N SER A 52 -6.14 4.93 -12.51
CA SER A 52 -6.56 5.14 -11.13
C SER A 52 -7.00 3.79 -10.59
N TYR A 53 -6.45 3.39 -9.45
CA TYR A 53 -6.94 2.20 -8.79
C TYR A 53 -8.33 2.49 -8.19
N PRO A 54 -9.38 1.73 -8.54
CA PRO A 54 -10.74 2.03 -8.11
C PRO A 54 -10.86 2.19 -6.58
N GLY A 55 -10.15 1.36 -5.81
CA GLY A 55 -10.22 1.36 -4.34
C GLY A 55 -9.55 2.56 -3.65
N TYR A 56 -8.86 3.46 -4.36
CA TYR A 56 -8.26 4.65 -3.73
C TYR A 56 -9.32 5.57 -3.13
N ARG A 57 -10.50 5.68 -3.76
CA ARG A 57 -11.60 6.48 -3.23
C ARG A 57 -12.16 5.89 -1.94
N GLU A 58 -12.32 4.58 -1.89
CA GLU A 58 -12.77 3.89 -0.68
C GLU A 58 -11.75 4.00 0.45
N LEU A 59 -10.45 3.85 0.14
CA LEU A 59 -9.38 4.05 1.10
C LEU A 59 -9.33 5.51 1.61
N ALA A 60 -9.52 6.49 0.73
CA ALA A 60 -9.63 7.90 1.08
C ALA A 60 -10.79 8.16 2.06
N ARG A 61 -11.96 7.56 1.82
CA ARG A 61 -13.10 7.67 2.74
C ARG A 61 -12.82 7.03 4.10
N LEU A 62 -12.16 5.88 4.15
CA LEU A 62 -11.75 5.28 5.42
C LEU A 62 -10.76 6.16 6.18
N ALA A 63 -9.88 6.85 5.46
CA ALA A 63 -8.97 7.85 6.04
C ALA A 63 -9.72 9.07 6.58
N ASP A 64 -10.66 9.64 5.82
CA ASP A 64 -11.48 10.78 6.24
C ASP A 64 -12.31 10.47 7.49
N MET A 65 -12.72 9.21 7.67
CA MET A 65 -13.41 8.74 8.87
C MET A 65 -12.48 8.45 10.06
N GLY A 66 -11.16 8.56 9.88
CA GLY A 66 -10.14 8.38 10.93
C GLY A 66 -9.66 6.94 11.11
N TYR A 67 -10.00 6.01 10.22
CA TYR A 67 -9.58 4.61 10.32
C TYR A 67 -8.20 4.37 9.72
N ALA A 68 -7.94 4.89 8.51
CA ALA A 68 -6.61 4.83 7.91
C ALA A 68 -5.74 5.99 8.43
N ARG A 69 -4.71 5.67 9.23
CA ARG A 69 -3.85 6.69 9.88
C ARG A 69 -2.70 7.14 8.98
N ARG A 70 -2.10 6.20 8.26
CA ARG A 70 -1.07 6.42 7.23
C ARG A 70 -1.24 5.43 6.10
N ILE A 71 -0.82 5.84 4.91
CA ILE A 71 -0.87 5.03 3.69
C ILE A 71 0.52 5.06 3.07
N PHE A 72 1.21 3.92 3.11
CA PHE A 72 2.46 3.74 2.39
C PHE A 72 2.16 3.09 1.05
N TYR A 73 2.80 3.60 0.01
CA TYR A 73 2.64 3.05 -1.33
C TYR A 73 3.97 3.10 -2.05
N ILE A 74 4.22 2.07 -2.84
CA ILE A 74 5.50 1.92 -3.53
C ILE A 74 5.56 2.61 -4.88
N CYS A 75 4.40 2.92 -5.48
CA CYS A 75 4.35 3.53 -6.79
C CYS A 75 4.91 4.96 -6.71
N PRO A 76 5.76 5.39 -7.65
CA PRO A 76 6.29 6.76 -7.70
C PRO A 76 5.25 7.82 -8.15
N ASN A 77 4.00 7.42 -8.39
CA ASN A 77 2.92 8.34 -8.78
C ASN A 77 2.53 9.30 -7.65
N ASP A 78 2.42 10.58 -7.98
CA ASP A 78 1.92 11.60 -7.06
C ASP A 78 0.38 11.59 -6.91
N LEU A 79 -0.38 10.76 -7.64
CA LEU A 79 -1.85 10.82 -7.62
C LEU A 79 -2.42 10.55 -6.21
N LEU A 80 -1.95 9.50 -5.53
CA LEU A 80 -2.31 9.24 -4.13
C LEU A 80 -1.91 10.38 -3.20
N ARG A 81 -0.75 10.99 -3.45
CA ARG A 81 -0.28 12.14 -2.67
C ARG A 81 -1.10 13.40 -2.95
N ARG A 82 -1.68 13.55 -4.14
CA ARG A 82 -2.58 14.66 -4.46
C ARG A 82 -3.94 14.48 -3.80
N GLU A 83 -4.47 13.26 -3.79
CA GLU A 83 -5.77 12.97 -3.19
C GLU A 83 -5.70 12.88 -1.66
N LEU A 84 -4.60 12.34 -1.10
CA LEU A 84 -4.41 12.12 0.34
C LEU A 84 -3.08 12.71 0.86
N PRO A 85 -2.81 14.01 0.66
CA PRO A 85 -1.49 14.62 0.89
C PRO A 85 -0.99 14.52 2.33
N ARG A 86 -1.89 14.39 3.31
CA ARG A 86 -1.56 14.40 4.74
C ARG A 86 -1.08 13.05 5.26
N ILE A 87 -1.46 11.96 4.61
CA ILE A 87 -1.26 10.61 5.14
C ILE A 87 -0.62 9.65 4.13
N ALA A 88 -0.57 10.00 2.84
CA ALA A 88 0.04 9.19 1.80
C ALA A 88 1.55 9.45 1.70
N GLN A 89 2.35 8.40 1.86
CA GLN A 89 3.81 8.46 1.84
C GLN A 89 4.39 7.49 0.79
N PRO A 90 5.02 8.01 -0.28
CA PRO A 90 5.67 7.17 -1.28
C PRO A 90 6.99 6.60 -0.76
N LEU A 91 7.18 5.28 -0.91
CA LEU A 91 8.37 4.56 -0.46
C LEU A 91 9.59 4.80 -1.36
N TYR A 92 9.38 4.97 -2.68
CA TYR A 92 10.45 5.06 -3.68
C TYR A 92 10.71 6.46 -4.25
N GLY A 93 10.19 7.53 -3.63
CA GLY A 93 10.33 8.88 -4.21
C GLY A 93 9.44 9.07 -5.45
N ASN A 94 9.71 10.09 -6.26
CA ASN A 94 9.02 10.31 -7.54
C ASN A 94 9.87 9.82 -8.72
N LEU A 95 9.28 9.81 -9.92
CA LEU A 95 9.94 9.29 -11.13
C LEU A 95 11.21 10.07 -11.49
N GLU A 96 11.25 11.38 -11.25
CA GLU A 96 12.41 12.23 -11.52
C GLU A 96 13.60 11.84 -10.64
N VAL A 97 13.36 11.58 -9.36
CA VAL A 97 14.37 11.08 -8.43
C VAL A 97 14.87 9.71 -8.89
N LEU A 98 13.96 8.79 -9.25
CA LEU A 98 14.32 7.46 -9.73
C LEU A 98 15.17 7.49 -11.01
N ALA A 99 14.87 8.38 -11.95
CA ALA A 99 15.63 8.50 -13.20
C ALA A 99 17.04 9.08 -13.00
N SER A 100 17.25 9.87 -11.94
CA SER A 100 18.51 10.57 -11.67
C SER A 100 19.52 9.80 -10.82
N GLN A 101 19.09 8.79 -10.05
CA GLN A 101 19.92 8.19 -8.98
C GLN A 101 20.63 6.87 -9.34
N GLY A 102 20.58 6.40 -10.59
CA GLY A 102 21.15 5.09 -10.95
C GLY A 102 20.43 3.95 -10.22
N PRO A 103 21.05 2.76 -10.01
CA PRO A 103 20.38 1.61 -9.40
C PRO A 103 19.70 2.00 -8.09
N VAL A 104 18.38 1.79 -8.01
CA VAL A 104 17.55 2.33 -6.92
C VAL A 104 17.97 1.75 -5.58
N SER A 105 18.73 2.54 -4.83
CA SER A 105 18.68 2.45 -3.38
C SER A 105 17.32 2.99 -2.97
N VAL A 106 16.47 2.15 -2.38
CA VAL A 106 15.38 2.63 -1.53
C VAL A 106 15.93 3.79 -0.69
N SER A 107 15.26 4.94 -0.63
CA SER A 107 15.71 6.01 0.27
C SER A 107 15.72 5.42 1.67
N LYS A 108 16.92 5.11 2.19
CA LYS A 108 17.10 4.37 3.44
C LYS A 108 16.25 4.99 4.55
N HIS A 109 16.24 6.32 4.62
CA HIS A 109 15.39 7.08 5.54
C HIS A 109 13.88 6.83 5.39
N ARG A 110 13.34 6.73 4.17
CA ARG A 110 11.91 6.51 3.96
C ARG A 110 11.47 5.09 4.28
N ALA A 111 12.32 4.10 3.97
CA ALA A 111 12.05 2.73 4.38
C ALA A 111 12.22 2.54 5.89
N ASP A 112 13.22 3.20 6.50
CA ASP A 112 13.40 3.19 7.95
C ASP A 112 12.18 3.82 8.66
N GLU A 113 11.65 4.94 8.17
CA GLU A 113 10.41 5.54 8.69
C GLU A 113 9.20 4.63 8.52
N ALA A 114 9.06 4.00 7.35
CA ALA A 114 7.95 3.09 7.08
C ALA A 114 8.01 1.83 7.97
N TYR A 115 9.20 1.28 8.18
CA TYR A 115 9.41 0.16 9.09
C TYR A 115 9.20 0.55 10.55
N LEU A 116 9.63 1.74 10.96
CA LEU A 116 9.35 2.26 12.29
C LEU A 116 7.84 2.40 12.52
N GLU A 117 7.11 2.99 11.58
CA GLU A 117 5.66 3.12 11.66
C GLU A 117 4.97 1.75 11.73
N ALA A 118 5.41 0.78 10.91
CA ALA A 118 4.91 -0.59 10.94
C ALA A 118 5.16 -1.28 12.30
N SER A 119 6.30 -1.03 12.94
CA SER A 119 6.67 -1.64 14.23
C SER A 119 5.82 -1.18 15.41
N ILE A 120 5.13 -0.05 15.29
CA ILE A 120 4.29 0.54 16.36
C ILE A 120 2.81 0.60 15.98
N ALA A 121 2.45 0.15 14.78
CA ALA A 121 1.08 0.20 14.28
C ALA A 121 0.16 -0.71 15.09
N SER A 122 -1.05 -0.25 15.40
CA SER A 122 -2.09 -1.08 16.06
C SER A 122 -2.57 -2.21 15.15
N ALA A 123 -2.52 -2.01 13.84
CA ALA A 123 -2.79 -3.00 12.81
C ALA A 123 -2.19 -2.52 11.48
N VAL A 124 -1.76 -3.48 10.65
CA VAL A 124 -1.30 -3.20 9.28
C VAL A 124 -2.22 -3.90 8.28
N LEU A 125 -2.75 -3.12 7.32
CA LEU A 125 -3.55 -3.62 6.21
C LEU A 125 -2.72 -3.53 4.92
N VAL A 126 -2.35 -4.68 4.38
CA VAL A 126 -1.62 -4.81 3.11
C VAL A 126 -2.62 -5.06 1.98
N LEU A 127 -2.59 -4.23 0.94
CA LEU A 127 -3.49 -4.31 -0.21
C LEU A 127 -2.72 -4.60 -1.49
N GLY A 128 -3.10 -5.63 -2.24
CA GLY A 128 -2.58 -5.91 -3.58
C GLY A 128 -1.09 -6.29 -3.61
N LEU A 129 -0.67 -7.14 -2.68
CA LEU A 129 0.68 -7.68 -2.63
C LEU A 129 0.69 -9.19 -2.86
N GLU A 130 1.29 -9.63 -3.97
CA GLU A 130 1.31 -11.05 -4.34
C GLU A 130 2.70 -11.70 -4.23
N ARG A 131 3.76 -10.88 -4.24
CA ARG A 131 5.17 -11.32 -4.32
C ARG A 131 5.97 -10.86 -3.10
N PRO A 132 6.92 -11.68 -2.59
CA PRO A 132 7.62 -11.41 -1.34
C PRO A 132 8.78 -10.41 -1.46
N TRP A 133 9.13 -9.99 -2.68
CA TRP A 133 10.35 -9.23 -2.96
C TRP A 133 10.13 -7.72 -2.99
N SER A 134 9.39 -7.16 -2.03
CA SER A 134 9.06 -5.73 -1.99
C SER A 134 9.18 -5.13 -0.60
N VAL A 135 9.42 -3.82 -0.53
CA VAL A 135 9.42 -3.05 0.73
C VAL A 135 8.07 -3.17 1.46
N ALA A 136 6.97 -3.28 0.70
CA ALA A 136 5.65 -3.53 1.27
C ALA A 136 5.58 -4.86 2.04
N PHE A 137 6.24 -5.91 1.54
CA PHE A 137 6.39 -7.15 2.30
C PHE A 137 7.29 -6.96 3.53
N GLY A 138 8.36 -6.18 3.41
CA GLY A 138 9.23 -5.81 4.54
C GLY A 138 8.45 -5.17 5.69
N MET A 139 7.52 -4.24 5.39
CA MET A 139 6.66 -3.62 6.41
C MET A 139 5.77 -4.66 7.11
N ALA A 140 5.19 -5.60 6.35
CA ALA A 140 4.39 -6.69 6.91
C ALA A 140 5.22 -7.58 7.86
N VAL A 141 6.45 -7.92 7.48
CA VAL A 141 7.36 -8.71 8.31
C VAL A 141 7.75 -7.96 9.59
N VAL A 142 8.06 -6.66 9.50
CA VAL A 142 8.40 -5.84 10.67
C VAL A 142 7.22 -5.75 11.63
N ALA A 143 6.02 -5.44 11.14
CA ALA A 143 4.81 -5.40 11.98
C ALA A 143 4.58 -6.74 12.70
N TRP A 144 4.69 -7.85 11.98
CA TRP A 144 4.57 -9.20 12.55
C TRP A 144 5.60 -9.49 13.64
N LEU A 145 6.88 -9.15 13.42
CA LEU A 145 7.96 -9.35 14.39
C LEU A 145 7.73 -8.56 15.70
N TYR A 146 7.09 -7.40 15.60
CA TYR A 146 6.79 -6.54 16.76
C TYR A 146 5.40 -6.81 17.37
N GLY A 147 4.71 -7.86 16.90
CA GLY A 147 3.44 -8.32 17.48
C GLY A 147 2.20 -7.58 17.01
N SER A 148 2.33 -6.68 16.03
CA SER A 148 1.18 -6.01 15.41
C SER A 148 0.43 -6.98 14.49
N PRO A 149 -0.91 -7.01 14.53
CA PRO A 149 -1.69 -7.84 13.62
C PRO A 149 -1.54 -7.33 12.18
N VAL A 150 -1.35 -8.26 11.25
CA VAL A 150 -1.12 -7.97 9.83
C VAL A 150 -2.17 -8.66 8.99
N TYR A 151 -2.87 -7.89 8.17
CA TYR A 151 -3.96 -8.37 7.32
C TYR A 151 -3.56 -8.20 5.86
N LEU A 152 -3.69 -9.26 5.08
CA LEU A 152 -3.46 -9.20 3.63
C LEU A 152 -4.77 -9.30 2.88
N VAL A 153 -5.00 -8.39 1.96
CA VAL A 153 -6.07 -8.47 0.97
C VAL A 153 -5.44 -8.43 -0.42
N ALA A 154 -5.59 -9.52 -1.16
CA ALA A 154 -5.06 -9.63 -2.50
C ALA A 154 -5.91 -10.63 -3.30
N ARG A 155 -5.93 -10.51 -4.64
CA ARG A 155 -6.67 -11.47 -5.48
C ARG A 155 -6.09 -12.87 -5.37
N ARG A 156 -4.77 -12.96 -5.17
CA ARG A 156 -4.00 -14.17 -4.97
C ARG A 156 -2.85 -13.87 -4.00
N SER A 157 -2.26 -14.88 -3.39
CA SER A 157 -1.06 -14.68 -2.59
C SER A 157 -0.18 -15.93 -2.59
N SER A 158 1.10 -15.74 -2.94
CA SER A 158 2.15 -16.73 -2.71
C SER A 158 2.98 -16.42 -1.44
N LEU A 159 2.53 -15.45 -0.65
CA LEU A 159 3.30 -14.97 0.50
C LEU A 159 3.22 -15.96 1.67
N PRO A 160 4.25 -16.01 2.54
CA PRO A 160 4.23 -16.85 3.72
C PRO A 160 3.08 -16.49 4.67
N ARG A 161 2.06 -17.36 4.74
CA ARG A 161 0.83 -17.13 5.55
C ARG A 161 1.10 -16.83 7.02
N ARG A 162 2.19 -17.34 7.59
CA ARG A 162 2.58 -17.12 8.99
C ARG A 162 2.81 -15.64 9.38
N VAL A 163 3.07 -14.78 8.39
CA VAL A 163 3.27 -13.33 8.61
C VAL A 163 1.93 -12.63 8.85
N PHE A 164 0.82 -13.21 8.38
CA PHE A 164 -0.49 -12.58 8.37
C PHE A 164 -1.38 -13.20 9.45
N THR A 165 -2.01 -12.33 10.23
CA THR A 165 -3.12 -12.68 11.12
C THR A 165 -4.29 -13.23 10.31
N GLU A 166 -4.59 -12.61 9.16
CA GLU A 166 -5.62 -13.09 8.23
C GLU A 166 -5.22 -12.76 6.79
N VAL A 167 -5.58 -13.66 5.86
CA VAL A 167 -5.44 -13.45 4.42
C VAL A 167 -6.82 -13.55 3.78
N VAL A 168 -7.22 -12.48 3.11
CA VAL A 168 -8.49 -12.38 2.38
C VAL A 168 -8.19 -12.40 0.89
N GLU A 169 -8.55 -13.51 0.23
CA GLU A 169 -8.41 -13.66 -1.22
C GLU A 169 -9.59 -12.97 -1.93
N MET A 170 -9.42 -11.70 -2.25
CA MET A 170 -10.44 -10.81 -2.84
C MET A 170 -9.78 -9.65 -3.60
N ASP A 171 -10.50 -9.06 -4.55
CA ASP A 171 -10.11 -7.76 -5.09
C ASP A 171 -10.05 -6.70 -3.96
N PRO A 172 -8.93 -5.96 -3.79
CA PRO A 172 -8.83 -5.04 -2.67
C PRO A 172 -9.84 -3.86 -2.72
N ALA A 173 -10.41 -3.52 -3.87
CA ALA A 173 -11.40 -2.45 -4.00
C ALA A 173 -12.76 -2.94 -3.54
N ASP A 174 -13.12 -4.18 -3.90
CA ASP A 174 -14.32 -4.83 -3.39
C ASP A 174 -14.24 -5.04 -1.88
N PHE A 175 -13.06 -5.39 -1.36
CA PHE A 175 -12.82 -5.46 0.07
C PHE A 175 -13.06 -4.11 0.75
N LEU A 176 -12.43 -3.02 0.26
CA LEU A 176 -12.55 -1.69 0.85
C LEU A 176 -13.99 -1.19 0.80
N ARG A 177 -14.72 -1.46 -0.29
CA ARG A 177 -16.14 -1.13 -0.42
C ARG A 177 -16.97 -1.84 0.64
N ARG A 178 -16.79 -3.15 0.80
CA ARG A 178 -17.48 -3.93 1.84
C ARG A 178 -17.13 -3.46 3.25
N ALA A 179 -15.86 -3.14 3.50
CA ALA A 179 -15.43 -2.61 4.79
C ALA A 179 -16.12 -1.27 5.10
N LEU A 180 -16.21 -0.37 4.12
CA LEU A 180 -16.95 0.88 4.24
C LEU A 180 -18.44 0.66 4.49
N ASP A 181 -19.08 -0.26 3.76
CA ASP A 181 -20.51 -0.53 3.93
C ASP A 181 -20.82 -1.04 5.34
N ILE A 182 -19.96 -1.91 5.89
CA ILE A 182 -20.13 -2.44 7.26
C ILE A 182 -19.88 -1.34 8.30
N ILE A 183 -18.79 -0.58 8.16
CA ILE A 183 -18.42 0.48 9.10
C ILE A 183 -19.41 1.65 9.05
N GLY A 184 -19.88 2.02 7.85
CA GLY A 184 -20.87 3.07 7.61
C GLY A 184 -22.29 2.65 8.01
N GLY A 185 -22.67 1.41 7.72
CA GLY A 185 -23.97 0.84 8.11
C GLY A 185 -24.13 0.72 9.63
N ALA A 186 -23.06 0.39 10.36
CA ALA A 186 -23.05 0.37 11.82
C ALA A 186 -23.29 1.74 12.50
N ARG A 187 -23.25 2.85 11.75
CA ARG A 187 -23.57 4.20 12.26
C ARG A 187 -25.02 4.63 12.01
N GLY A 188 -25.78 3.89 11.19
CA GLY A 188 -27.15 4.22 10.79
C GLY A 188 -28.23 3.34 11.44
N SER A 189 -27.85 2.44 12.34
CA SER A 189 -28.72 1.50 13.06
C SER A 189 -28.73 1.75 14.55
#